data_AF-A0A149UHT9-F1
#
_entry.id   AF-A0A149UHT9-F1
#
_cell.length_a   1.000
_cell.length_b   1.000
_cell.length_c   1.000
_cell.angle_alpha   90.00
_cell.angle_beta   90.00
_cell.angle_gamma   90.00
#
_symmetry.space_group_name_H-M   'P 1'
#
loop_
_entity.id
_entity.type
_entity.pdbx_description
1 polymer ?
#
loop_
_entity_poly.entity_id
_entity_poly.type
_entity_poly.pdbx_seq_one_letter_code
_entity_poly.pdbx_strand_id
1 'polypeptide(L)'
;MHPSSRDAASSVSPEEIARFSALASQWWDPTGPMRPLHAMNALRISWACRHFPMQGRTTRHVRVLDIGCGAGLASEALAKAGHDVLGLDASADGIAAARAHLEAHPLPQGSGTLDYRVGSAEELVKEKAKFDAVVALEIIEHVTDPEAFMKMLSDLVEPGGIVIVSTMNRTLRSLAVGKIGAEYVLRLLPIGTHEWRKFLTPAELGRFGREADLRIQALAGMSPSLSGWKESRDLSVNYIAAFRKG
;
A
#
# COMPACT_ATOMS: atom_id res chain seq x y z
N MET A 1 -3.22 -10.58 -40.41
CA MET A 1 -3.32 -10.76 -38.95
C MET A 1 -2.04 -10.22 -38.32
N HIS A 2 -2.05 -8.96 -37.88
CA HIS A 2 -0.95 -8.40 -37.11
C HIS A 2 -1.18 -8.75 -35.63
N PRO A 3 -0.21 -9.37 -34.93
CA PRO A 3 -0.26 -9.42 -33.49
C PRO A 3 0.11 -8.03 -32.96
N SER A 4 -0.85 -7.33 -32.35
CA SER A 4 -0.55 -6.11 -31.60
C SER A 4 0.26 -6.52 -30.36
N SER A 5 1.54 -6.17 -30.36
CA SER A 5 2.38 -6.14 -29.17
C SER A 5 1.73 -5.26 -28.13
N ARG A 6 1.13 -5.86 -27.09
CA ARG A 6 0.91 -5.14 -25.84
C ARG A 6 2.29 -4.99 -25.22
N ASP A 7 2.95 -3.87 -25.48
CA ASP A 7 4.01 -3.40 -24.60
C ASP A 7 3.45 -3.43 -23.18
N ALA A 8 4.22 -3.98 -22.25
CA ALA A 8 3.84 -4.14 -20.85
C ALA A 8 3.69 -2.75 -20.22
N ALA A 9 2.54 -2.12 -20.43
CA ALA A 9 2.17 -0.86 -19.83
C ALA A 9 2.07 -1.07 -18.31
N SER A 10 2.70 -0.18 -17.55
CA SER A 10 2.61 -0.10 -16.09
C SER A 10 1.16 -0.23 -15.64
N SER A 11 0.90 -1.00 -14.59
CA SER A 11 -0.42 -1.11 -13.96
C SER A 11 -0.95 0.24 -13.44
N VAL A 12 -0.09 1.24 -13.21
CA VAL A 12 -0.46 2.60 -12.79
C VAL A 12 -0.28 3.58 -13.95
N SER A 13 -1.25 4.49 -14.12
CA SER A 13 -1.20 5.48 -15.22
C SER A 13 -0.13 6.57 -14.97
N PRO A 14 0.48 7.13 -16.04
CA PRO A 14 1.44 8.23 -15.91
C PRO A 14 0.87 9.48 -15.22
N GLU A 15 -0.42 9.77 -15.42
CA GLU A 15 -1.10 10.91 -14.80
C GLU A 15 -1.20 10.77 -13.28
N GLU A 16 -1.49 9.55 -12.80
CA GLU A 16 -1.53 9.28 -11.37
C GLU A 16 -0.13 9.36 -10.74
N ILE A 17 0.90 8.83 -11.42
CA ILE A 17 2.31 8.95 -10.99
C ILE A 17 2.70 10.43 -10.86
N ALA A 18 2.45 11.24 -11.91
CA ALA A 18 2.81 12.66 -11.93
C ALA A 18 2.13 13.44 -10.80
N ARG A 19 0.88 13.10 -10.49
CA ARG A 19 0.13 13.73 -9.41
C ARG A 19 0.72 13.47 -8.03
N PHE A 20 1.18 12.25 -7.76
CA PHE A 20 1.84 11.93 -6.49
C PHE A 20 3.26 12.50 -6.42
N SER A 21 4.01 12.48 -7.53
CA SER A 21 5.32 13.13 -7.64
C SER A 21 5.27 14.61 -7.22
N ALA A 22 4.24 15.35 -7.64
CA ALA A 22 4.07 16.76 -7.29
C ALA A 22 3.91 17.02 -5.78
N LEU A 23 3.55 16.00 -4.99
CA LEU A 23 3.39 16.07 -3.54
C LEU A 23 4.60 15.55 -2.76
N ALA A 24 5.63 15.01 -3.44
CA ALA A 24 6.74 14.30 -2.79
C ALA A 24 7.47 15.16 -1.75
N SER A 25 7.67 16.46 -2.02
CA SER A 25 8.35 17.38 -1.09
C SER A 25 7.56 17.70 0.18
N GLN A 26 6.24 17.52 0.17
CA GLN A 26 5.35 17.76 1.30
C GLN A 26 4.93 16.46 2.01
N TRP A 27 5.41 15.30 1.55
CA TRP A 27 4.92 14.00 1.98
C TRP A 27 5.15 13.74 3.48
N TRP A 28 6.27 14.25 4.02
CA TRP A 28 6.65 14.10 5.41
C TRP A 28 6.20 15.26 6.32
N ASP A 29 5.46 16.24 5.81
CA ASP A 29 4.80 17.26 6.64
C ASP A 29 3.58 16.62 7.36
N PRO A 30 3.60 16.47 8.69
CA PRO A 30 2.50 15.85 9.44
C PRO A 30 1.21 16.68 9.41
N THR A 31 1.30 17.96 9.02
CA THR A 31 0.17 18.87 8.86
C THR A 31 -0.24 19.09 7.40
N GLY A 32 0.55 18.56 6.46
CA GLY A 32 0.37 18.72 5.02
C GLY A 32 -0.69 17.80 4.42
N PRO A 33 -0.72 17.68 3.07
CA PRO A 33 -1.73 16.94 2.32
C PRO A 33 -1.85 15.45 2.74
N MET A 34 -0.75 14.85 3.17
CA MET A 34 -0.69 13.43 3.55
C MET A 34 -0.99 13.17 5.04
N ARG A 35 -1.42 14.19 5.79
CA ARG A 35 -1.80 14.07 7.22
C ARG A 35 -2.70 12.87 7.54
N PRO A 36 -3.72 12.50 6.72
CA PRO A 36 -4.51 11.29 6.99
C PRO A 36 -3.67 10.01 6.99
N LEU A 37 -2.71 9.88 6.07
CA LEU A 37 -1.83 8.71 6.01
C LEU A 37 -0.92 8.63 7.23
N HIS A 38 -0.36 9.75 7.67
CA HIS A 38 0.41 9.85 8.92
C HIS A 38 -0.40 9.36 10.11
N ALA A 39 -1.63 9.86 10.24
CA ALA A 39 -2.51 9.50 11.35
C ALA A 39 -2.88 8.00 11.38
N MET A 40 -3.08 7.38 10.20
CA MET A 40 -3.42 5.96 10.08
C MET A 40 -2.20 5.03 10.16
N ASN A 41 -0.99 5.54 9.92
CA ASN A 41 0.19 4.69 9.69
C ASN A 41 0.46 3.74 10.85
N ALA A 42 0.52 4.26 12.09
CA ALA A 42 0.81 3.44 13.27
C ALA A 42 -0.15 2.24 13.42
N LEU A 43 -1.44 2.43 13.16
CA LEU A 43 -2.43 1.35 13.18
C LEU A 43 -2.16 0.33 12.08
N ARG A 44 -1.99 0.78 10.82
CA ARG A 44 -1.81 -0.09 9.65
C ARG A 44 -0.58 -0.97 9.81
N ILE A 45 0.53 -0.40 10.23
CA ILE A 45 1.79 -1.12 10.40
C ILE A 45 1.71 -2.09 11.57
N SER A 46 1.19 -1.66 12.73
CA SER A 46 0.97 -2.57 13.86
C SER A 46 0.04 -3.72 13.50
N TRP A 47 -1.01 -3.46 12.72
CA TRP A 47 -1.93 -4.49 12.24
C TRP A 47 -1.25 -5.46 11.28
N ALA A 48 -0.54 -4.96 10.27
CA ALA A 48 0.22 -5.77 9.31
C ALA A 48 1.24 -6.68 10.00
N CYS A 49 2.06 -6.15 10.91
CA CYS A 49 3.07 -6.90 11.65
C CYS A 49 2.48 -8.06 12.47
N ARG A 50 1.26 -7.94 13.01
CA ARG A 50 0.57 -9.05 13.71
C ARG A 50 0.22 -10.22 12.80
N HIS A 51 0.09 -9.96 11.49
CA HIS A 51 -0.31 -10.95 10.51
C HIS A 51 0.86 -11.54 9.72
N PHE A 52 2.04 -10.93 9.77
CA PHE A 52 3.23 -11.45 9.08
C PHE A 52 3.56 -12.88 9.48
N PRO A 53 4.16 -13.67 8.56
CA PRO A 53 4.37 -15.08 8.80
C PRO A 53 5.40 -15.29 9.91
N MET A 54 4.91 -15.78 11.04
CA MET A 54 5.67 -16.00 12.24
C MET A 54 6.25 -17.44 12.26
N GLN A 55 7.01 -17.82 11.21
CA GLN A 55 7.50 -19.19 10.90
C GLN A 55 8.40 -19.86 11.98
N GLY A 56 7.98 -19.97 13.24
CA GLY A 56 8.78 -20.60 14.31
C GLY A 56 10.12 -19.91 14.62
N ARG A 57 10.40 -18.75 14.03
CA ARG A 57 11.66 -18.02 14.20
C ARG A 57 11.68 -17.27 15.54
N THR A 58 12.80 -17.39 16.26
CA THR A 58 13.06 -16.75 17.56
C THR A 58 13.41 -15.27 17.43
N THR A 59 13.88 -14.84 16.26
CA THR A 59 14.07 -13.44 15.86
C THR A 59 13.35 -13.22 14.53
N ARG A 60 12.47 -12.21 14.43
CA ARG A 60 11.54 -12.07 13.30
C ARG A 60 11.87 -10.90 12.39
N HIS A 61 12.94 -11.08 11.61
CA HIS A 61 13.16 -10.29 10.40
C HIS A 61 12.37 -10.97 9.26
N VAL A 62 11.34 -10.29 8.77
CA VAL A 62 10.50 -10.72 7.65
C VAL A 62 10.97 -9.90 6.46
N ARG A 63 11.18 -10.51 5.29
CA ARG A 63 11.44 -9.76 4.05
C ARG A 63 10.11 -9.23 3.52
N VAL A 64 9.95 -7.92 3.55
CA VAL A 64 8.73 -7.21 3.19
C VAL A 64 8.95 -6.38 1.94
N LEU A 65 8.07 -6.54 0.96
CA LEU A 65 7.95 -5.60 -0.16
C LEU A 65 6.82 -4.62 0.14
N ASP A 66 7.10 -3.32 0.12
CA ASP A 66 6.10 -2.24 0.21
C ASP A 66 5.89 -1.65 -1.20
N ILE A 67 4.79 -1.99 -1.87
CA ILE A 67 4.47 -1.58 -3.24
C ILE A 67 3.67 -0.28 -3.24
N GLY A 68 4.12 0.70 -4.00
CA GLY A 68 3.60 2.06 -3.98
C GLY A 68 4.02 2.80 -2.71
N CYS A 69 5.28 2.64 -2.31
CA CYS A 69 5.76 3.15 -1.02
C CYS A 69 5.78 4.68 -0.93
N GLY A 70 5.67 5.40 -2.05
CA GLY A 70 5.74 6.84 -2.14
C GLY A 70 7.04 7.37 -1.51
N ALA A 71 6.91 8.33 -0.59
CA ALA A 71 8.07 8.84 0.16
C ALA A 71 8.46 7.97 1.39
N GLY A 72 8.00 6.72 1.48
CA GLY A 72 8.54 5.74 2.44
C GLY A 72 7.92 5.71 3.83
N LEU A 73 6.74 6.33 4.02
CA LEU A 73 6.11 6.43 5.34
C LEU A 73 5.82 5.04 5.99
N ALA A 74 5.29 4.10 5.19
CA ALA A 74 5.03 2.74 5.65
C ALA A 74 6.33 1.92 5.70
N SER A 75 7.17 2.03 4.67
CA SER A 75 8.47 1.36 4.56
C SER A 75 9.37 1.61 5.78
N GLU A 76 9.55 2.87 6.20
CA GLU A 76 10.35 3.20 7.38
C GLU A 76 9.75 2.64 8.67
N ALA A 77 8.42 2.64 8.79
CA ALA A 77 7.76 2.10 9.98
C ALA A 77 7.88 0.58 10.07
N LEU A 78 7.83 -0.13 8.93
CA LEU A 78 8.11 -1.57 8.84
C LEU A 78 9.56 -1.88 9.21
N ALA A 79 10.51 -1.08 8.72
CA ALA A 79 11.92 -1.25 9.06
C ALA A 79 12.17 -0.97 10.56
N LYS A 80 11.56 0.08 11.12
CA LYS A 80 11.58 0.38 12.58
C LYS A 80 10.97 -0.76 13.42
N ALA A 81 10.03 -1.52 12.85
CA ALA A 81 9.48 -2.73 13.48
C ALA A 81 10.41 -3.95 13.41
N GLY A 82 11.60 -3.82 12.80
CA GLY A 82 12.62 -4.86 12.71
C GLY A 82 12.57 -5.67 11.42
N HIS A 83 11.81 -5.28 10.41
CA HIS A 83 11.69 -6.04 9.15
C HIS A 83 12.68 -5.58 8.08
N ASP A 84 13.03 -6.47 7.15
CA ASP A 84 13.88 -6.15 6.01
C ASP A 84 12.98 -5.71 4.86
N VAL A 85 13.04 -4.43 4.51
CA VAL A 85 12.04 -3.77 3.66
C VAL A 85 12.66 -3.34 2.35
N LEU A 86 12.00 -3.68 1.25
CA LEU A 86 12.18 -3.01 -0.04
C LEU A 86 10.95 -2.15 -0.30
N GLY A 87 11.11 -0.83 -0.34
CA GLY A 87 10.10 0.09 -0.82
C GLY A 87 10.19 0.22 -2.35
N LEU A 88 9.10 -0.05 -3.05
CA LEU A 88 9.01 0.05 -4.51
C LEU A 88 7.98 1.11 -4.90
N ASP A 89 8.35 2.04 -5.76
CA ASP A 89 7.40 3.00 -6.33
C ASP A 89 7.78 3.36 -7.78
N ALA A 90 6.78 3.69 -8.60
CA ALA A 90 7.00 4.14 -9.97
C ALA A 90 7.45 5.60 -10.04
N SER A 91 7.18 6.40 -9.00
CA SER A 91 7.60 7.79 -8.88
C SER A 91 9.06 7.91 -8.45
N ALA A 92 9.91 8.34 -9.39
CA ALA A 92 11.31 8.67 -9.09
C ALA A 92 11.42 9.79 -8.03
N ASP A 93 10.53 10.79 -8.08
CA ASP A 93 10.50 11.89 -7.11
C ASP A 93 10.08 11.40 -5.71
N GLY A 94 9.10 10.50 -5.63
CA GLY A 94 8.70 9.85 -4.39
C GLY A 94 9.85 9.09 -3.73
N ILE A 95 10.54 8.25 -4.52
CA ILE A 95 11.72 7.50 -4.05
C ILE A 95 12.87 8.44 -3.65
N ALA A 96 13.09 9.53 -4.39
CA ALA A 96 14.10 10.52 -4.03
C ALA A 96 13.76 11.19 -2.69
N ALA A 97 12.49 11.57 -2.46
CA ALA A 97 12.03 12.10 -1.19
C ALA A 97 12.14 11.08 -0.05
N ALA A 98 11.85 9.80 -0.31
CA ALA A 98 12.01 8.73 0.67
C ALA A 98 13.46 8.57 1.12
N ARG A 99 14.40 8.54 0.16
CA ARG A 99 15.84 8.44 0.43
C ARG A 99 16.35 9.67 1.17
N ALA A 100 15.94 10.87 0.77
CA ALA A 100 16.33 12.11 1.44
C ALA A 100 15.82 12.16 2.89
N HIS A 101 14.59 11.70 3.14
CA HIS A 101 14.06 11.64 4.50
C HIS A 101 14.81 10.61 5.36
N LEU A 102 15.09 9.42 4.83
CA LEU A 102 15.85 8.37 5.50
C LEU A 102 17.29 8.82 5.83
N GLU A 103 17.94 9.57 4.94
CA GLU A 103 19.26 10.16 5.18
C GLU A 103 19.23 11.22 6.29
N ALA A 104 18.22 12.10 6.29
CA ALA A 104 18.04 13.11 7.31
C ALA A 104 17.59 12.54 8.67
N HIS A 105 16.88 11.40 8.66
CA HIS A 105 16.34 10.73 9.84
C HIS A 105 16.68 9.23 9.84
N PRO A 106 17.95 8.87 10.10
CA PRO A 106 18.39 7.48 10.08
C PRO A 106 17.56 6.58 11.01
N LEU A 107 17.39 5.33 10.61
CA LEU A 107 16.68 4.33 11.40
C LEU A 107 17.39 4.09 12.75
N PRO A 108 16.64 3.92 13.85
CA PRO A 108 17.22 3.61 15.15
C PRO A 108 17.90 2.24 15.15
N GLN A 109 18.85 2.05 16.07
CA GLN A 109 19.50 0.75 16.28
C GLN A 109 18.47 -0.35 16.57
N GLY A 110 18.62 -1.51 15.95
CA GLY A 110 17.68 -2.63 16.06
C GLY A 110 16.55 -2.64 15.02
N SER A 111 16.47 -1.61 14.18
CA SER A 111 15.65 -1.66 12.96
C SER A 111 16.18 -2.71 11.98
N GLY A 112 15.31 -3.21 11.10
CA GLY A 112 15.72 -4.04 9.97
C GLY A 112 16.28 -3.19 8.82
N THR A 113 16.69 -3.86 7.75
CA THR A 113 17.22 -3.17 6.56
C THR A 113 16.12 -2.45 5.78
N LEU A 114 16.47 -1.36 5.11
CA LEU A 114 15.55 -0.62 4.26
C LEU A 114 16.27 -0.12 3.02
N ASP A 115 15.75 -0.49 1.86
CA ASP A 115 16.15 0.07 0.58
C ASP A 115 14.92 0.53 -0.21
N TYR A 116 15.15 1.43 -1.17
CA TYR A 116 14.13 1.99 -2.05
C TYR A 116 14.51 1.78 -3.50
N ARG A 117 13.54 1.37 -4.32
CA ARG A 117 13.73 1.16 -5.76
C ARG A 117 12.65 1.89 -6.55
N VAL A 118 13.10 2.64 -7.57
CA VAL A 118 12.20 3.10 -8.64
C VAL A 118 11.94 1.92 -9.56
N GLY A 119 10.68 1.59 -9.80
CA GLY A 119 10.32 0.49 -10.68
C GLY A 119 8.86 0.08 -10.55
N SER A 120 8.54 -1.06 -11.16
CA SER A 120 7.18 -1.59 -11.25
C SER A 120 7.08 -3.00 -10.66
N ALA A 121 5.88 -3.39 -10.21
CA ALA A 121 5.65 -4.75 -9.70
C ALA A 121 5.92 -5.80 -10.80
N GLU A 122 5.59 -5.45 -12.05
CA GLU A 122 5.81 -6.21 -13.26
C GLU A 122 7.30 -6.56 -13.47
N GLU A 123 8.20 -5.62 -13.19
CA GLU A 123 9.65 -5.86 -13.24
C GLU A 123 10.09 -6.87 -12.18
N LEU A 124 9.65 -6.70 -10.93
CA LEU A 124 9.98 -7.65 -9.87
C LEU A 124 9.43 -9.06 -10.15
N VAL A 125 8.24 -9.16 -10.76
CA VAL A 125 7.68 -10.45 -11.19
C VAL A 125 8.55 -11.08 -12.28
N LYS A 126 9.02 -10.30 -13.27
CA LYS A 126 9.95 -10.79 -14.31
C LYS A 126 11.28 -11.25 -13.73
N GLU A 127 11.77 -10.56 -12.70
CA GLU A 127 12.97 -10.93 -11.94
C GLU A 127 12.77 -12.16 -11.05
N LYS A 128 11.52 -12.65 -10.92
CA LYS A 128 11.13 -13.74 -10.03
C LYS A 128 11.48 -13.45 -8.56
N ALA A 129 11.46 -12.18 -8.17
CA ALA A 129 11.67 -11.78 -6.79
C ALA A 129 10.58 -12.37 -5.88
N LYS A 130 10.95 -12.69 -4.64
CA LYS A 130 10.06 -13.28 -3.65
C LYS A 130 10.26 -12.69 -2.27
N PHE A 131 9.14 -12.44 -1.60
CA PHE A 131 9.09 -11.83 -0.27
C PHE A 131 8.24 -12.67 0.67
N ASP A 132 8.57 -12.64 1.95
CA ASP A 132 7.82 -13.34 2.98
C ASP A 132 6.46 -12.64 3.22
N ALA A 133 6.44 -11.32 3.06
CA ALA A 133 5.22 -10.53 2.99
C ALA A 133 5.27 -9.45 1.91
N VAL A 134 4.11 -9.12 1.34
CA VAL A 134 3.92 -8.01 0.41
C VAL A 134 2.86 -7.08 0.99
N VAL A 135 3.13 -5.78 1.01
CA VAL A 135 2.26 -4.74 1.55
C VAL A 135 1.92 -3.77 0.42
N ALA A 136 0.64 -3.47 0.26
CA ALA A 136 0.11 -2.57 -0.76
C ALA A 136 -1.00 -1.71 -0.13
N LEU A 137 -0.64 -0.52 0.35
CA LEU A 137 -1.55 0.35 1.11
C LEU A 137 -2.05 1.52 0.27
N GLU A 138 -3.36 1.63 0.08
CA GLU A 138 -4.02 2.71 -0.69
C GLU A 138 -3.50 2.85 -2.13
N ILE A 139 -3.16 1.73 -2.77
CA ILE A 139 -2.65 1.70 -4.15
C ILE A 139 -3.62 1.01 -5.13
N ILE A 140 -4.42 0.06 -4.67
CA ILE A 140 -5.19 -0.80 -5.57
C ILE A 140 -6.32 -0.05 -6.30
N GLU A 141 -6.79 1.08 -5.77
CA GLU A 141 -7.69 2.00 -6.45
C GLU A 141 -7.02 2.80 -7.58
N HIS A 142 -5.69 2.80 -7.65
CA HIS A 142 -4.87 3.52 -8.62
C HIS A 142 -4.38 2.63 -9.77
N VAL A 143 -4.59 1.32 -9.67
CA VAL A 143 -4.21 0.39 -10.73
C VAL A 143 -5.33 0.24 -11.76
N THR A 144 -4.92 0.04 -13.01
CA THR A 144 -5.82 -0.12 -14.16
C THR A 144 -6.59 -1.44 -14.15
N ASP A 145 -6.00 -2.50 -13.60
CA ASP A 145 -6.59 -3.84 -13.48
C ASP A 145 -6.32 -4.42 -12.07
N PRO A 146 -7.25 -4.26 -11.12
CA PRO A 146 -7.08 -4.77 -9.75
C PRO A 146 -6.96 -6.30 -9.66
N GLU A 147 -7.56 -7.05 -10.59
CA GLU A 147 -7.49 -8.51 -10.61
C GLU A 147 -6.07 -8.96 -11.00
N ALA A 148 -5.54 -8.38 -12.07
CA ALA A 148 -4.16 -8.61 -12.49
C ALA A 148 -3.15 -8.15 -11.41
N PHE A 149 -3.44 -7.02 -10.74
CA PHE A 149 -2.61 -6.55 -9.63
C PHE A 149 -2.56 -7.56 -8.47
N MET A 150 -3.72 -8.08 -8.02
CA MET A 150 -3.77 -9.13 -7.00
C MET A 150 -2.98 -10.39 -7.41
N LYS A 151 -3.01 -10.75 -8.70
CA LYS A 151 -2.19 -11.84 -9.24
C LYS A 151 -0.69 -11.53 -9.14
N MET A 152 -0.26 -10.31 -9.42
CA MET A 152 1.14 -9.90 -9.25
C MET A 152 1.57 -9.93 -7.77
N LEU A 153 0.73 -9.47 -6.85
CA LEU A 153 1.01 -9.58 -5.41
C LEU A 153 1.20 -11.04 -4.98
N SER A 154 0.35 -11.94 -5.49
CA SER A 154 0.51 -13.37 -5.28
C SER A 154 1.82 -13.89 -5.88
N ASP A 155 2.19 -13.45 -7.08
CA ASP A 155 3.45 -13.85 -7.72
C ASP A 155 4.69 -13.31 -7.02
N LEU A 156 4.60 -12.24 -6.22
CA LEU A 156 5.72 -11.67 -5.48
C LEU A 156 5.87 -12.23 -4.06
N VAL A 157 4.83 -12.91 -3.53
CA VAL A 157 4.89 -13.51 -2.20
C VAL A 157 5.24 -15.01 -2.25
N GLU A 158 6.00 -15.47 -1.26
CA GLU A 158 6.32 -16.88 -1.05
C GLU A 158 5.04 -17.71 -0.74
N PRO A 159 5.01 -19.02 -1.08
CA PRO A 159 3.95 -19.92 -0.62
C PRO A 159 3.77 -19.87 0.90
N GLY A 160 2.52 -19.77 1.36
CA GLY A 160 2.20 -19.56 2.77
C GLY A 160 2.57 -18.19 3.35
N GLY A 161 3.15 -17.29 2.55
CA GLY A 161 3.43 -15.89 2.90
C GLY A 161 2.17 -15.01 2.88
N ILE A 162 2.35 -13.73 3.22
CA ILE A 162 1.24 -12.82 3.54
C ILE A 162 1.19 -11.63 2.59
N VAL A 163 0.00 -11.31 2.08
CA VAL A 163 -0.26 -10.08 1.34
C VAL A 163 -1.17 -9.19 2.17
N ILE A 164 -0.77 -7.94 2.42
CA ILE A 164 -1.57 -6.92 3.10
C ILE A 164 -2.03 -5.91 2.07
N VAL A 165 -3.35 -5.68 1.99
CA VAL A 165 -3.95 -4.66 1.13
C VAL A 165 -4.85 -3.76 1.96
N SER A 166 -4.70 -2.43 1.83
CA SER A 166 -5.68 -1.47 2.34
C SER A 166 -6.23 -0.59 1.22
N THR A 167 -7.50 -0.21 1.34
CA THR A 167 -8.16 0.66 0.37
C THR A 167 -9.45 1.25 0.96
N MET A 168 -9.96 2.28 0.31
CA MET A 168 -11.29 2.81 0.55
C MET A 168 -12.37 1.84 0.06
N ASN A 169 -13.43 1.65 0.85
CA ASN A 169 -14.55 0.78 0.47
C ASN A 169 -15.49 1.53 -0.47
N ARG A 170 -16.07 0.88 -1.48
CA ARG A 170 -17.12 1.47 -2.32
C ARG A 170 -18.50 1.41 -1.65
N THR A 171 -18.80 2.39 -0.80
CA THR A 171 -20.12 2.55 -0.18
C THR A 171 -20.63 3.99 -0.31
N LEU A 172 -21.91 4.22 -0.02
CA LEU A 172 -22.44 5.59 0.07
C LEU A 172 -21.79 6.40 1.20
N ARG A 173 -21.31 5.74 2.26
CA ARG A 173 -20.65 6.40 3.39
C ARG A 173 -19.23 6.84 3.05
N SER A 174 -18.48 6.03 2.31
CA SER A 174 -17.17 6.44 1.80
C SER A 174 -17.29 7.52 0.73
N LEU A 175 -18.36 7.51 -0.07
CA LEU A 175 -18.67 8.62 -0.97
C LEU A 175 -18.92 9.92 -0.21
N ALA A 176 -19.66 9.87 0.90
CA ALA A 176 -19.93 11.03 1.74
C ALA A 176 -18.66 11.53 2.45
N VAL A 177 -17.87 10.63 3.04
CA VAL A 177 -16.57 10.97 3.67
C VAL A 177 -15.59 11.48 2.63
N GLY A 178 -15.55 10.88 1.45
CA GLY A 178 -14.73 11.33 0.31
C GLY A 178 -15.16 12.68 -0.23
N LYS A 179 -16.47 12.99 -0.25
CA LYS A 179 -17.00 14.32 -0.63
C LYS A 179 -16.73 15.39 0.43
N ILE A 180 -16.92 15.10 1.71
CA ILE A 180 -16.63 16.03 2.82
C ILE A 180 -15.12 16.23 2.97
N GLY A 181 -14.34 15.15 2.83
CA GLY A 181 -12.89 15.16 2.77
C GLY A 181 -12.41 15.93 1.54
N ALA A 182 -13.02 15.72 0.37
CA ALA A 182 -12.78 16.55 -0.80
C ALA A 182 -13.19 17.99 -0.55
N GLU A 183 -14.29 18.35 0.11
CA GLU A 183 -14.60 19.76 0.40
C GLU A 183 -13.57 20.45 1.33
N TYR A 184 -13.00 19.72 2.30
CA TYR A 184 -11.87 20.20 3.11
C TYR A 184 -10.53 20.24 2.35
N VAL A 185 -10.32 19.30 1.42
CA VAL A 185 -9.09 19.12 0.62
C VAL A 185 -9.17 19.83 -0.74
N LEU A 186 -10.33 20.30 -1.22
CA LEU A 186 -10.55 21.03 -2.48
C LEU A 186 -10.04 22.47 -2.41
N ARG A 187 -9.50 22.86 -1.25
CA ARG A 187 -8.59 24.01 -1.13
C ARG A 187 -7.12 23.65 -1.41
N LEU A 188 -6.79 22.37 -1.63
CA LEU A 188 -5.43 21.81 -1.72
C LEU A 188 -5.21 20.77 -2.86
N LEU A 189 -6.23 20.06 -3.38
CA LEU A 189 -6.13 19.12 -4.51
C LEU A 189 -7.26 19.35 -5.53
N PRO A 190 -7.04 19.08 -6.84
CA PRO A 190 -8.04 19.32 -7.88
C PRO A 190 -9.34 18.51 -7.70
N ILE A 191 -10.40 18.91 -8.40
CA ILE A 191 -11.68 18.17 -8.47
C ILE A 191 -11.45 16.86 -9.26
N GLY A 192 -12.00 15.73 -8.80
CA GLY A 192 -11.96 14.44 -9.52
C GLY A 192 -10.98 13.40 -8.97
N THR A 193 -10.39 13.66 -7.81
CA THR A 193 -9.26 12.90 -7.27
C THR A 193 -9.61 11.57 -6.61
N HIS A 194 -10.91 11.29 -6.47
CA HIS A 194 -11.46 10.07 -5.90
C HIS A 194 -12.65 9.64 -6.77
N GLU A 195 -12.37 9.01 -7.91
CA GLU A 195 -13.41 8.34 -8.67
C GLU A 195 -13.95 7.18 -7.84
N TRP A 196 -15.05 7.41 -7.11
CA TRP A 196 -15.69 6.41 -6.24
C TRP A 196 -15.91 5.04 -6.89
N ARG A 197 -15.99 4.98 -8.23
CA ARG A 197 -16.07 3.74 -9.00
C ARG A 197 -14.81 2.87 -8.90
N LYS A 198 -13.63 3.47 -8.69
CA LYS A 198 -12.34 2.80 -8.52
C LYS A 198 -12.18 2.12 -7.16
N PHE A 199 -13.01 2.46 -6.16
CA PHE A 199 -13.00 1.77 -4.87
C PHE A 199 -13.48 0.33 -5.00
N LEU A 200 -12.85 -0.57 -4.26
CA LEU A 200 -13.22 -1.98 -4.23
C LEU A 200 -14.06 -2.28 -2.99
N THR A 201 -15.04 -3.17 -3.15
CA THR A 201 -15.71 -3.78 -2.00
C THR A 201 -14.87 -4.94 -1.46
N PRO A 202 -15.00 -5.31 -0.16
CA PRO A 202 -14.33 -6.48 0.38
C PRO A 202 -14.66 -7.79 -0.36
N ALA A 203 -15.87 -7.89 -0.92
CA ALA A 203 -16.30 -9.06 -1.69
C ALA A 203 -15.57 -9.16 -3.03
N GLU A 204 -15.38 -8.04 -3.73
CA GLU A 204 -14.60 -7.97 -4.97
C GLU A 204 -13.14 -8.29 -4.70
N LEU A 205 -12.52 -7.65 -3.70
CA LEU A 205 -11.13 -7.93 -3.35
C LEU A 205 -10.93 -9.41 -2.94
N GLY A 206 -11.88 -9.96 -2.18
CA GLY A 206 -11.86 -11.37 -1.81
C GLY A 206 -12.01 -12.32 -3.00
N ARG A 207 -12.75 -11.94 -4.05
CA ARG A 207 -12.85 -12.72 -5.29
C ARG A 207 -11.52 -12.69 -6.05
N PHE A 208 -10.96 -11.51 -6.30
CA PHE A 208 -9.67 -11.36 -6.96
C PHE A 208 -8.56 -12.10 -6.23
N GLY A 209 -8.56 -12.05 -4.89
CA GLY A 209 -7.64 -12.84 -4.08
C GLY A 209 -7.75 -14.34 -4.37
N ARG A 210 -8.96 -14.92 -4.36
CA ARG A 210 -9.14 -16.36 -4.63
C ARG A 210 -8.67 -16.76 -6.04
N GLU A 211 -8.96 -15.94 -7.04
CA GLU A 211 -8.51 -16.15 -8.43
C GLU A 211 -6.97 -16.10 -8.53
N ALA A 212 -6.32 -15.37 -7.63
CA ALA A 212 -4.88 -15.26 -7.50
C ALA A 212 -4.22 -16.25 -6.51
N ASP A 213 -4.94 -17.26 -6.01
CA ASP A 213 -4.45 -18.19 -4.96
C ASP A 213 -4.09 -17.51 -3.62
N LEU A 214 -4.83 -16.45 -3.29
CA LEU A 214 -4.75 -15.69 -2.04
C LEU A 214 -6.04 -15.85 -1.25
N ARG A 215 -5.94 -16.33 -0.01
CA ARG A 215 -7.09 -16.53 0.88
C ARG A 215 -7.11 -15.47 1.98
N ILE A 216 -8.22 -14.76 2.14
CA ILE A 216 -8.40 -13.82 3.25
C ILE A 216 -8.25 -14.58 4.58
N GLN A 217 -7.34 -14.12 5.42
CA GLN A 217 -7.17 -14.58 6.80
C GLN A 217 -7.76 -13.61 7.80
N ALA A 218 -7.66 -12.31 7.53
CA ALA A 218 -8.17 -11.27 8.39
C ALA A 218 -8.63 -10.07 7.57
N LEU A 219 -9.62 -9.35 8.11
CA LEU A 219 -10.22 -8.18 7.51
C LEU A 219 -10.69 -7.26 8.63
N ALA A 220 -10.33 -5.99 8.56
CA ALA A 220 -10.73 -4.99 9.54
C ALA A 220 -10.96 -3.63 8.88
N GLY A 221 -11.83 -2.83 9.48
CA GLY A 221 -11.98 -1.41 9.16
C GLY A 221 -11.06 -0.57 10.02
N MET A 222 -10.83 0.67 9.61
CA MET A 222 -10.03 1.64 10.36
C MET A 222 -10.88 2.87 10.64
N SER A 223 -10.97 3.25 11.92
CA SER A 223 -11.80 4.38 12.35
C SER A 223 -11.02 5.32 13.27
N PRO A 224 -11.28 6.63 13.22
CA PRO A 224 -10.75 7.56 14.20
C PRO A 224 -11.18 7.22 15.64
N SER A 225 -10.34 7.59 16.59
CA SER A 225 -10.52 7.43 18.03
C SER A 225 -9.90 8.62 18.76
N LEU A 226 -10.14 8.73 20.07
CA LEU A 226 -9.58 9.81 20.88
C LEU A 226 -8.04 9.80 20.92
N SER A 227 -7.42 8.64 20.74
CA SER A 227 -5.96 8.46 20.78
C SER A 227 -5.33 8.23 19.39
N GLY A 228 -6.00 8.67 18.31
CA GLY A 228 -5.55 8.45 16.94
C GLY A 228 -6.50 7.54 16.18
N TRP A 229 -6.01 6.42 15.64
CA TRP A 229 -6.82 5.47 14.87
C TRP A 229 -6.92 4.12 15.56
N LYS A 230 -8.06 3.45 15.40
CA LYS A 230 -8.31 2.10 15.93
C LYS A 230 -8.85 1.15 14.87
N GLU A 231 -8.55 -0.12 15.07
CA GLU A 231 -9.18 -1.23 14.38
C GLU A 231 -10.69 -1.26 14.67
N SER A 232 -11.49 -1.55 13.66
CA SER A 232 -12.94 -1.57 13.72
C SER A 232 -13.50 -2.77 12.96
N ARG A 233 -14.69 -3.22 13.36
CA ARG A 233 -15.48 -4.18 12.56
C ARG A 233 -16.31 -3.48 11.47
N ASP A 234 -16.40 -2.15 11.53
CA ASP A 234 -17.11 -1.35 10.55
C ASP A 234 -16.24 -1.14 9.31
N LEU A 235 -16.58 -1.84 8.23
CA LEU A 235 -15.90 -1.77 6.94
C LEU A 235 -16.47 -0.67 6.03
N SER A 236 -17.46 0.10 6.48
CA SER A 236 -18.26 0.94 5.58
C SER A 236 -17.50 2.09 4.93
N VAL A 237 -16.31 2.47 5.42
CA VAL A 237 -15.53 3.58 4.85
C VAL A 237 -14.26 3.08 4.17
N ASN A 238 -13.50 2.25 4.86
CA ASN A 238 -12.22 1.70 4.42
C ASN A 238 -12.06 0.31 5.04
N TYR A 239 -11.07 -0.42 4.56
CA TYR A 239 -10.65 -1.66 5.20
C TYR A 239 -9.19 -1.98 4.90
N ILE A 240 -8.62 -2.84 5.74
CA ILE A 240 -7.34 -3.50 5.57
C ILE A 240 -7.57 -5.01 5.64
N ALA A 241 -6.95 -5.73 4.72
CA ALA A 241 -7.11 -7.17 4.55
C ALA A 241 -5.74 -7.85 4.54
N ALA A 242 -5.65 -8.99 5.21
CA ALA A 242 -4.50 -9.89 5.18
C ALA A 242 -4.91 -11.14 4.44
N PHE A 243 -4.17 -11.45 3.39
CA PHE A 243 -4.31 -12.67 2.61
C PHE A 243 -3.12 -13.58 2.86
N ARG A 244 -3.36 -14.88 2.83
CA ARG A 244 -2.31 -15.88 2.81
C ARG A 244 -2.30 -16.62 1.49
N LYS A 245 -1.12 -16.76 0.92
CA LYS A 245 -0.90 -17.56 -0.29
C LYS A 245 -1.03 -19.05 0.00
N GLY A 246 -1.64 -19.77 -0.93
CA GLY A 246 -1.77 -21.22 -0.95
C GLY A 246 -0.46 -21.98 -0.78
#